data_AF-A0A2N6NBB5-F1
#
_entry.id   AF-A0A2N6NBB5-F1
#
_cell.length_a   1.000
_cell.length_b   1.000
_cell.length_c   1.000
_cell.angle_alpha   90.00
_cell.angle_beta   90.00
_cell.angle_gamma   90.00
#
_symmetry.space_group_name_H-M   'P 1'
#
loop_
_entity.id
_entity.type
_entity.pdbx_description
1 polymer ?
#
loop_
_entity_poly.entity_id
_entity_poly.type
_entity_poly.pdbx_seq_one_letter_code
_entity_poly.pdbx_strand_id
1 'polypeptide(L)'
;MIRSMEHESQIEGHSDVAKRNGRVPIIAVSASLVEGQRQMYIDAGFDAWILKPIDFKRLSVLMGGIHNDLARNASVYVPGQWEAGGWFSARLSEEAQSSS
;
A
#
# COMPACT_ATOMS: atom_id res chain seq x y z
N MET A 1 10.87 12.81 6.85
CA MET A 1 9.73 11.96 6.39
C MET A 1 10.28 10.69 5.74
N ILE A 2 9.59 9.55 5.84
CA ILE A 2 10.12 8.24 5.39
C ILE A 2 10.41 8.20 3.88
N ARG A 3 9.85 9.15 3.12
CA ARG A 3 9.99 9.30 1.66
C ARG A 3 11.04 10.33 1.21
N SER A 4 11.77 10.93 2.15
CA SER A 4 12.71 12.03 1.86
C SER A 4 13.78 11.69 0.80
N MET A 5 14.19 10.43 0.71
CA MET A 5 15.24 9.98 -0.22
C MET A 5 14.72 9.61 -1.62
N GLU A 6 13.40 9.60 -1.86
CA GLU A 6 12.85 9.20 -3.17
C GLU A 6 13.16 10.23 -4.28
N HIS A 7 13.38 11.50 -3.91
CA HIS A 7 13.70 12.58 -4.85
C HIS A 7 15.15 12.55 -5.35
N GLU A 8 16.06 11.90 -4.64
CA GLU A 8 17.50 11.90 -4.96
C GLU A 8 17.87 10.82 -5.98
N SER A 9 16.97 9.87 -6.22
CA SER A 9 17.24 8.69 -7.01
C SER A 9 16.35 8.64 -8.26
N GLN A 10 16.81 9.25 -9.36
CA GLN A 10 16.40 8.82 -10.71
C GLN A 10 17.02 7.44 -10.95
N ILE A 11 16.39 6.38 -10.43
CA ILE A 11 16.89 5.02 -10.60
C ILE A 11 16.51 4.57 -12.01
N GLU A 12 17.45 4.74 -12.94
CA GLU A 12 17.36 4.11 -14.26
C GLU A 12 17.41 2.58 -14.07
N GLY A 13 16.46 1.85 -14.68
CA GLY A 13 16.42 0.38 -14.64
C GLY A 13 15.36 -0.27 -13.75
N HIS A 14 14.31 0.46 -13.35
CA HIS A 14 13.17 -0.14 -12.63
C HIS A 14 12.48 -1.26 -13.42
N SER A 15 12.18 -2.37 -12.73
CA SER A 15 11.31 -3.42 -13.26
C SER A 15 9.92 -2.87 -13.57
N ASP A 16 9.16 -3.53 -14.44
CA ASP A 16 7.81 -3.08 -14.77
C ASP A 16 6.88 -3.06 -13.56
N VAL A 17 7.16 -3.90 -12.56
CA VAL A 17 6.51 -3.87 -11.25
C VAL A 17 6.80 -2.56 -10.51
N ALA A 18 8.05 -2.13 -10.45
CA ALA A 18 8.42 -0.88 -9.81
C ALA A 18 7.79 0.33 -10.54
N LYS A 19 7.78 0.32 -11.88
CA LYS A 19 7.07 1.33 -12.68
C LYS A 19 5.58 1.38 -12.36
N ARG A 20 4.90 0.22 -12.27
CA ARG A 20 3.47 0.13 -11.92
C ARG A 20 3.15 0.67 -10.53
N ASN A 21 4.08 0.55 -9.58
CA ASN A 21 3.90 1.08 -8.23
C ASN A 21 4.30 2.57 -8.12
N GLY A 22 4.95 3.14 -9.13
CA GLY A 22 5.48 4.51 -9.16
C GLY A 22 6.65 4.76 -8.19
N ARG A 23 6.73 3.97 -7.12
CA ARG A 23 7.74 3.97 -6.06
C ARG A 23 7.72 2.63 -5.33
N VAL A 24 8.67 2.41 -4.44
CA VAL A 24 8.70 1.20 -3.59
C VAL A 24 7.57 1.25 -2.57
N PRO A 25 6.68 0.24 -2.49
CA PRO A 25 5.64 0.19 -1.46
C PRO A 25 6.22 0.03 -0.05
N ILE A 26 5.74 0.81 0.93
CA ILE A 26 6.14 0.70 2.34
C ILE A 26 4.93 0.29 3.18
N ILE A 27 5.07 -0.82 3.92
CA ILE A 27 4.03 -1.38 4.78
C ILE A 27 4.37 -1.12 6.25
N ALA A 28 3.46 -0.49 6.99
CA ALA A 28 3.57 -0.34 8.44
C ALA A 28 3.25 -1.66 9.15
N VAL A 29 4.13 -2.10 10.06
CA VAL A 29 3.95 -3.34 10.82
C VAL A 29 4.20 -3.10 12.30
N SER A 30 3.14 -2.99 13.10
CA SER A 30 3.25 -2.92 14.57
C SER A 30 2.02 -3.52 15.24
N ALA A 31 2.19 -4.00 16.49
CA ALA A 31 1.08 -4.38 17.35
C ALA A 31 0.29 -3.16 17.87
N SER A 32 0.91 -1.98 17.85
CA SER A 32 0.37 -0.74 18.41
C SER A 32 -0.31 0.16 17.38
N LEU A 33 -0.54 -0.31 16.15
CA LEU A 33 -1.24 0.51 15.16
C LEU A 33 -2.72 0.55 15.51
N VAL A 34 -3.28 1.75 15.56
CA VAL A 34 -4.70 1.97 15.90
C VAL A 34 -5.38 2.71 14.76
N GLU A 35 -6.63 2.32 14.47
CA GLU A 35 -7.40 2.89 13.35
C GLU A 35 -7.53 4.41 13.43
N GLY A 36 -7.70 4.97 14.64
CA GLY A 36 -7.81 6.41 14.85
C GLY A 36 -6.58 7.22 14.42
N GLN A 37 -5.41 6.59 14.26
CA GLN A 37 -4.18 7.22 13.78
C GLN A 37 -3.91 6.96 12.29
N ARG A 38 -4.85 6.35 11.56
CA ARG A 38 -4.70 6.04 10.12
C ARG A 38 -4.13 7.20 9.30
N GLN A 39 -4.64 8.41 9.51
CA GLN A 39 -4.19 9.59 8.76
C GLN A 39 -2.71 9.91 9.02
N MET A 40 -2.23 9.77 10.26
CA MET A 40 -0.82 9.94 10.60
C MET A 40 0.07 8.95 9.83
N TYR A 41 -0.36 7.70 9.65
CA TYR A 41 0.39 6.70 8.89
C TYR A 41 0.43 7.03 7.39
N ILE A 42 -0.69 7.51 6.84
CA ILE A 42 -0.77 7.98 5.45
C ILE A 42 0.16 9.17 5.25
N ASP A 43 0.07 10.18 6.12
CA ASP A 43 0.87 11.41 6.03
C ASP A 43 2.36 11.12 6.21
N ALA A 44 2.71 10.19 7.09
CA ALA A 44 4.09 9.72 7.26
C ALA A 44 4.65 9.06 5.99
N GLY A 45 3.77 8.58 5.10
CA GLY A 45 4.11 8.06 3.78
C GLY A 45 3.93 6.56 3.62
N PHE A 46 3.26 5.84 4.51
CA PHE A 46 3.00 4.41 4.36
C PHE A 46 1.93 4.16 3.27
N ASP A 47 2.04 3.06 2.55
CA ASP A 47 1.03 2.65 1.53
C ASP A 47 0.05 1.61 2.06
N ALA A 48 0.45 0.85 3.08
CA ALA A 48 -0.32 -0.24 3.65
C ALA A 48 0.00 -0.44 5.14
N TRP A 49 -0.82 -1.20 5.83
CA TRP A 49 -0.57 -1.64 7.21
C TRP A 49 -0.95 -3.10 7.42
N ILE A 50 -0.32 -3.72 8.43
CA ILE A 50 -0.70 -5.04 8.95
C ILE A 50 -0.33 -5.12 10.43
N LEU A 51 -1.22 -5.67 11.25
CA LEU A 51 -0.99 -5.83 12.69
C LEU A 51 -0.08 -7.02 12.99
N LYS A 52 0.60 -6.94 14.13
CA LYS A 52 1.24 -8.10 14.74
C LYS A 52 0.25 -8.79 15.70
N PRO A 53 0.28 -10.12 15.85
CA PRO A 53 1.13 -11.07 15.13
C PRO A 53 0.74 -11.16 13.65
N ILE A 54 1.76 -11.28 12.77
CA ILE A 54 1.54 -11.25 11.32
C ILE A 54 0.88 -12.55 10.88
N ASP A 55 -0.30 -12.46 10.27
CA ASP A 55 -0.85 -13.55 9.46
C ASP A 55 -0.18 -13.54 8.08
N PHE A 56 0.66 -14.54 7.82
CA PHE A 56 1.38 -14.69 6.55
C PHE A 56 0.44 -14.91 5.35
N LYS A 57 -0.75 -15.48 5.55
CA LYS A 57 -1.75 -15.59 4.47
C LYS A 57 -2.22 -14.20 4.06
N ARG A 58 -2.51 -13.35 5.06
CA ARG A 58 -2.91 -11.97 4.80
C ARG A 58 -1.77 -11.15 4.20
N LEU A 59 -0.54 -11.31 4.71
CA LEU A 59 0.64 -10.66 4.12
C LEU A 59 0.82 -11.04 2.64
N SER A 60 0.64 -12.32 2.30
CA SER A 60 0.69 -12.78 0.90
C SER A 60 -0.33 -12.09 0.00
N VAL A 61 -1.57 -11.89 0.50
CA VAL A 61 -2.59 -11.10 -0.22
C VAL A 61 -2.15 -9.66 -0.44
N LEU A 62 -1.58 -9.00 0.58
CA LEU A 62 -1.07 -7.64 0.45
C LEU A 62 0.09 -7.59 -0.56
N MET A 63 1.03 -8.53 -0.51
CA MET A 63 2.12 -8.64 -1.48
C MET A 63 1.62 -8.89 -2.90
N GLY A 64 0.56 -9.69 -3.08
CA GLY A 64 -0.11 -9.86 -4.37
C GLY A 64 -0.63 -8.54 -4.94
N GLY A 65 -1.09 -7.64 -4.07
CA GLY A 65 -1.51 -6.29 -4.41
C GLY A 65 -0.39 -5.42 -5.00
N ILE A 66 0.89 -5.79 -4.89
CA ILE A 66 2.01 -5.09 -5.53
C ILE A 66 1.98 -5.30 -7.06
N HIS A 67 1.54 -6.48 -7.50
CA HIS A 67 1.54 -6.92 -8.90
C HIS A 67 0.16 -6.90 -9.54
N ASN A 68 -0.91 -6.92 -8.74
CA ASN A 68 -2.29 -7.06 -9.20
C ASN A 68 -3.18 -5.98 -8.57
N ASP A 69 -3.75 -5.12 -9.43
CA ASP A 69 -4.56 -3.99 -8.99
C ASP A 69 -5.92 -4.41 -8.42
N LEU A 70 -6.51 -5.50 -8.91
CA LEU A 70 -7.73 -6.07 -8.34
C LEU A 70 -7.48 -6.56 -6.91
N ALA A 71 -6.36 -7.26 -6.68
CA ALA A 71 -5.98 -7.74 -5.35
C ALA A 71 -5.70 -6.58 -4.37
N ARG A 72 -5.06 -5.50 -4.85
CA ARG A 72 -4.85 -4.27 -4.08
C ARG A 72 -6.18 -3.64 -3.71
N ASN A 73 -7.04 -3.41 -4.69
CA ASN A 73 -8.31 -2.70 -4.54
C ASN A 73 -9.29 -3.46 -3.64
N ALA A 74 -9.29 -4.80 -3.72
CA ALA A 74 -10.05 -5.66 -2.81
C ALA A 74 -9.53 -5.66 -1.36
N SER A 75 -8.32 -5.11 -1.13
CA SER A 75 -7.67 -5.04 0.18
C SER A 75 -7.46 -3.60 0.65
N VAL A 76 -8.21 -2.65 0.09
CA VAL A 76 -8.19 -1.26 0.56
C VAL A 76 -8.92 -1.16 1.90
N TYR A 77 -8.47 -0.22 2.73
CA TYR A 77 -9.11 0.12 3.99
C TYR A 77 -10.63 0.27 3.91
N VAL A 78 -11.29 -0.44 4.83
CA VAL A 78 -12.72 -0.33 5.12
C VAL A 78 -12.87 0.01 6.61
N PRO A 79 -13.65 1.04 6.97
CA PRO A 79 -13.89 1.39 8.37
C PRO A 79 -14.38 0.21 9.20
N GLY A 80 -13.80 0.00 10.38
CA GLY A 80 -14.14 -1.11 11.28
C GLY A 80 -13.62 -2.49 10.84
N GLN A 81 -12.74 -2.54 9.83
CA GLN A 81 -12.02 -3.76 9.41
C GLN A 81 -10.51 -3.57 9.56
N TRP A 82 -10.08 -2.87 10.61
CA TRP A 82 -8.68 -2.48 10.81
C TRP A 82 -7.75 -3.68 10.98
N GLU A 83 -8.21 -4.70 11.71
CA GLU A 83 -7.47 -5.90 12.09
C GLU A 83 -7.07 -6.73 10.88
N ALA A 84 -7.83 -6.64 9.78
CA ALA A 84 -7.50 -7.31 8.55
C ALA A 84 -6.21 -6.77 7.91
N GLY A 85 -5.75 -5.56 8.25
CA GLY A 85 -4.71 -4.91 7.47
C GLY A 85 -5.19 -4.54 6.06
N GLY A 86 -4.37 -3.81 5.31
CA GLY A 86 -4.80 -3.37 3.99
C GLY A 86 -3.91 -2.30 3.39
N TRP A 87 -4.33 -1.83 2.23
CA TRP A 87 -3.78 -0.67 1.54
C TRP A 87 -4.56 0.59 1.91
N PHE A 88 -3.86 1.72 2.08
CA PHE A 88 -4.52 2.99 2.38
C PHE A 88 -5.19 3.63 1.15
N SER A 89 -4.83 3.20 -0.06
CA SER A 89 -5.40 3.74 -1.30
C SER A 89 -5.50 2.68 -2.38
N ALA A 90 -6.61 2.74 -3.11
CA ALA A 90 -6.82 1.98 -4.34
C ALA A 90 -5.90 2.46 -5.46
N ARG A 91 -5.67 1.60 -6.45
CA ARG A 91 -5.16 2.01 -7.76
C ARG A 91 -6.32 2.25 -8.71
N LEU A 92 -6.26 3.35 -9.44
CA LEU A 92 -7.17 3.59 -10.56
C LEU A 92 -6.97 2.47 -11.59
N SER A 93 -8.03 1.76 -11.95
CA SER A 93 -8.00 0.87 -13.11
C SER A 93 -7.94 1.73 -14.37
N GLU A 94 -7.12 1.33 -15.35
CA GLU A 94 -6.98 2.03 -16.63
C GLU A 94 -8.33 2.16 -17.38
N GLU A 95 -9.31 1.33 -17.06
CA GLU A 95 -10.68 1.38 -17.60
C GLU A 95 -11.43 2.68 -17.27
N ALA A 96 -11.08 3.38 -16.19
CA ALA A 96 -11.74 4.62 -15.80
C ALA A 96 -11.28 5.86 -16.60
N GLN A 97 -10.20 5.75 -17.39
CA GLN A 97 -9.68 6.87 -18.20
C GLN A 97 -10.11 6.83 -19.67
N SER A 98 -10.69 5.72 -20.15
CA SER A 98 -11.14 5.60 -21.55
C SER A 98 -12.62 6.01 -21.74
N SER A 99 -13.25 6.58 -20.71
CA SER A 99 -14.61 7.13 -20.75
C SER A 99 -14.59 8.59 -20.28
N SER A 100 -13.91 9.46 -21.02
CA SER A 100 -14.05 10.93 -20.92
C SER A 100 -13.67 11.56 -22.26
#